data_AF-A0A0L6HUG5-F1
#
_entry.id   AF-A0A0L6HUG5-F1
#
_cell.length_a   1.000
_cell.length_b   1.000
_cell.length_c   1.000
_cell.angle_alpha   90.00
_cell.angle_beta   90.00
_cell.angle_gamma   90.00
#
_symmetry.space_group_name_H-M   'P 1'
#
loop_
_entity.id
_entity.type
_entity.pdbx_description
1 polymer ?
#
loop_
_entity_poly.entity_id
_entity_poly.type
_entity_poly.pdbx_seq_one_letter_code
_entity_poly.pdbx_strand_id
1 'polypeptide(L)'
;MSNPHLLPLLEAVQRLEGAWGDAANGTELSRSQLLAAHAAVGVLQRRLDGLHAEVAAGIARESRPELGSGGLAKERGFRSPAALIAATTGGSTGDAARLVTVGEATAPRANLLGEALPPRYRV
;
A
#
# COMPACT_ATOMS: atom_id res chain seq x y z
N MET A 1 8.84 -3.79 -19.68
CA MET A 1 9.64 -2.88 -18.84
C MET A 1 8.98 -2.82 -17.48
N SER A 2 9.68 -3.15 -16.40
CA SER A 2 9.11 -3.07 -15.04
C SER A 2 8.98 -1.62 -14.61
N ASN A 3 7.82 -1.25 -14.03
CA ASN A 3 7.62 0.09 -13.47
C ASN A 3 8.64 0.33 -12.34
N PRO A 4 9.49 1.38 -12.39
CA PRO A 4 10.51 1.63 -11.37
C PRO A 4 9.92 1.79 -9.96
N HIS A 5 8.66 2.23 -9.86
CA HIS A 5 7.94 2.34 -8.59
C HIS A 5 7.73 0.97 -7.91
N LEU A 6 7.59 -0.11 -8.70
CA LEU A 6 7.36 -1.45 -8.18
C LEU A 6 8.65 -2.23 -7.92
N LEU A 7 9.81 -1.71 -8.37
CA LEU A 7 11.09 -2.38 -8.23
C LEU A 7 11.44 -2.71 -6.77
N PRO A 8 11.29 -1.79 -5.79
CA PRO A 8 11.60 -2.10 -4.39
C PRO A 8 10.75 -3.23 -3.81
N LEU A 9 9.51 -3.41 -4.29
CA LEU A 9 8.64 -4.52 -3.89
C LEU A 9 9.13 -5.84 -4.49
N LEU A 10 9.49 -5.84 -5.77
CA LEU A 10 10.05 -7.01 -6.46
C LEU A 10 11.36 -7.47 -5.82
N GLU A 11 12.25 -6.54 -5.50
CA GLU A 11 13.49 -6.88 -4.78
C GLU A 11 13.21 -7.45 -3.38
N ALA A 12 12.16 -6.99 -2.69
CA ALA A 12 11.78 -7.54 -1.39
C ALA A 12 11.27 -8.98 -1.52
N VAL A 13 10.49 -9.28 -2.59
CA VAL A 13 10.07 -10.65 -2.92
C VAL A 13 11.28 -11.53 -3.22
N GLN A 14 12.22 -11.06 -4.05
CA GLN A 14 13.45 -11.81 -4.37
C GLN A 14 14.32 -12.07 -3.13
N ARG A 15 14.41 -11.11 -2.20
CA ARG A 15 15.11 -11.32 -0.92
C ARG A 15 14.42 -12.38 -0.06
N LEU A 16 13.09 -12.39 -0.04
CA LEU A 16 12.34 -13.43 0.68
C LEU A 16 12.55 -14.80 0.04
N GLU A 17 12.50 -14.89 -1.30
CA GLU A 17 12.79 -16.12 -2.05
C GLU A 17 14.20 -16.64 -1.74
N GLY A 18 15.22 -15.79 -1.80
CA GLY A 18 16.59 -16.16 -1.45
C GLY A 18 16.75 -16.59 0.01
N ALA A 19 16.01 -16.00 0.94
CA ALA A 19 16.01 -16.41 2.35
C ALA A 19 15.27 -17.73 2.58
N TRP A 20 14.26 -18.03 1.77
CA TRP A 20 13.50 -19.27 1.80
C TRP A 20 14.32 -20.45 1.25
N GLY A 21 15.05 -20.21 0.16
CA GLY A 21 15.84 -21.24 -0.52
C GLY A 21 14.96 -22.39 -1.02
N ASP A 22 15.46 -23.62 -0.93
CA ASP A 22 14.75 -24.82 -1.43
C ASP A 22 13.73 -25.41 -0.44
N ALA A 23 13.50 -24.77 0.71
CA ALA A 23 12.58 -25.28 1.72
C ALA A 23 11.13 -25.29 1.19
N ALA A 24 10.43 -26.42 1.31
CA ALA A 24 9.07 -26.54 0.80
C ALA A 24 8.06 -25.75 1.64
N ASN A 25 8.33 -25.56 2.93
CA ASN A 25 7.49 -24.81 3.86
C ASN A 25 8.28 -24.26 5.06
N GLY A 26 7.63 -23.44 5.88
CA GLY A 26 8.28 -22.75 6.99
C GLY A 26 8.87 -23.66 8.07
N THR A 27 8.42 -24.92 8.19
CA THR A 27 8.93 -25.85 9.21
C THR A 27 10.25 -26.50 8.82
N GLU A 28 10.61 -26.46 7.53
CA GLU A 28 11.87 -26.98 6.98
C GLU A 28 13.00 -25.94 7.01
N LEU A 29 12.67 -24.68 7.28
CA LEU A 29 13.66 -23.61 7.38
C LEU A 29 14.59 -23.86 8.56
N SER A 30 15.90 -23.79 8.32
CA SER A 30 16.88 -23.71 9.41
C SER A 30 16.62 -22.47 10.27
N ARG A 31 17.13 -22.45 11.51
CA ARG A 31 17.01 -21.28 12.39
C ARG A 31 17.51 -19.99 11.73
N SER A 32 18.59 -20.08 10.96
CA SER A 32 19.14 -18.94 10.22
C SER A 32 18.21 -18.46 9.10
N GLN A 33 17.64 -19.38 8.34
CA GLN A 33 16.67 -19.08 7.29
C GLN A 33 15.37 -18.51 7.87
N LEU A 34 14.88 -19.02 9.00
CA LEU A 34 13.71 -18.46 9.69
C LEU A 34 13.89 -16.99 10.02
N LEU A 35 15.04 -16.62 10.61
CA LEU A 35 15.33 -15.24 10.95
C LEU A 35 15.49 -14.36 9.70
N ALA A 36 16.17 -14.87 8.67
CA ALA A 36 16.34 -14.16 7.40
C ALA A 36 14.99 -13.94 6.67
N ALA A 37 14.16 -14.99 6.59
CA ALA A 37 12.83 -14.93 5.99
C ALA A 37 11.92 -13.98 6.77
N HIS A 38 11.94 -14.02 8.10
CA HIS A 38 11.17 -13.09 8.94
C HIS A 38 11.56 -11.63 8.69
N ALA A 39 12.87 -11.33 8.62
CA ALA A 39 13.34 -9.99 8.30
C ALA A 39 12.90 -9.55 6.89
N ALA A 40 12.98 -10.46 5.90
CA ALA A 40 12.55 -10.19 4.52
C ALA A 40 11.04 -9.95 4.43
N VAL A 41 10.21 -10.73 5.12
CA VAL A 41 8.76 -10.51 5.24
C VAL A 41 8.47 -9.13 5.80
N GLY A 42 9.18 -8.71 6.85
CA GLY A 42 8.99 -7.37 7.42
C GLY A 42 9.32 -6.24 6.43
N VAL A 43 10.33 -6.41 5.57
CA VAL A 43 10.63 -5.47 4.49
C VAL A 43 9.51 -5.48 3.46
N LEU A 44 9.06 -6.65 3.02
CA LEU A 44 8.00 -6.83 2.04
C LEU A 44 6.70 -6.17 2.49
N GLN A 45 6.28 -6.41 3.73
CA GLN A 45 5.10 -5.80 4.35
C GLN A 45 5.16 -4.28 4.29
N ARG A 46 6.25 -3.66 4.75
CA ARG A 46 6.40 -2.19 4.70
C ARG A 46 6.34 -1.62 3.28
N ARG A 47 6.90 -2.32 2.29
CA ARG A 47 6.83 -1.90 0.87
C ARG A 47 5.41 -2.00 0.34
N LEU A 48 4.71 -3.08 0.64
CA LEU A 48 3.32 -3.28 0.24
C LEU A 48 2.39 -2.27 0.92
N ASP A 49 2.57 -2.01 2.22
CA ASP A 49 1.79 -1.03 2.98
C ASP A 49 1.92 0.38 2.39
N GLY A 50 3.13 0.77 1.98
CA GLY A 50 3.37 2.04 1.31
C GLY A 50 2.62 2.15 -0.01
N LEU A 51 2.72 1.13 -0.86
CA LEU A 51 1.99 1.06 -2.13
C LEU A 51 0.46 1.07 -1.90
N HIS A 52 -0.01 0.36 -0.88
CA HIS A 52 -1.43 0.28 -0.58
C HIS A 52 -1.96 1.62 -0.05
N ALA A 53 -1.19 2.34 0.77
CA ALA A 53 -1.55 3.69 1.21
C ALA A 53 -1.66 4.66 0.02
N GLU A 54 -0.74 4.60 -0.95
CA GLU A 54 -0.79 5.39 -2.17
C GLU A 54 -2.06 5.11 -3.00
N VAL A 55 -2.36 3.83 -3.25
CA VAL A 55 -3.59 3.43 -3.95
C VAL A 55 -4.83 3.87 -3.19
N ALA A 56 -4.83 3.74 -1.86
CA ALA A 56 -5.92 4.17 -1.00
C ALA A 56 -6.16 5.69 -1.10
N ALA A 57 -5.11 6.50 -1.15
CA ALA A 57 -5.23 7.94 -1.38
C ALA A 57 -5.81 8.26 -2.77
N GLY A 58 -5.42 7.50 -3.80
CA GLY A 58 -6.04 7.58 -5.13
C GLY A 58 -7.54 7.29 -5.10
N ILE A 59 -7.95 6.21 -4.42
CA ILE A 59 -9.36 5.85 -4.23
C ILE A 59 -10.11 6.94 -3.46
N ALA A 60 -9.50 7.52 -2.42
CA ALA A 60 -10.09 8.60 -1.64
C ALA A 60 -10.28 9.87 -2.48
N ARG A 61 -9.28 10.25 -3.28
CA ARG A 61 -9.37 11.37 -4.24
C ARG A 61 -10.49 11.16 -5.25
N GLU A 62 -10.65 9.95 -5.79
CA GLU A 62 -11.74 9.61 -6.72
C GLU A 62 -13.10 9.38 -6.03
N SER A 63 -13.14 9.39 -4.69
CA SER A 63 -14.36 9.27 -3.89
C SER A 63 -14.69 10.55 -3.11
N ARG A 64 -14.02 11.65 -3.45
CA ARG A 64 -14.12 12.92 -2.71
C ARG A 64 -15.55 13.50 -2.77
N PRO A 65 -16.00 14.22 -1.72
CA PRO A 65 -17.38 14.72 -1.65
C PRO A 65 -17.80 15.60 -2.82
N GLU A 66 -16.86 16.32 -3.44
CA GLU A 66 -17.07 17.24 -4.57
C GLU A 66 -17.58 16.53 -5.83
N LEU A 67 -17.39 15.20 -5.93
CA LEU A 67 -17.90 14.39 -7.04
C LEU A 67 -19.38 13.98 -6.86
N GLY A 68 -20.02 14.33 -5.74
CA GLY A 68 -21.43 14.05 -5.53
C GLY A 68 -21.71 12.54 -5.60
N SER A 69 -22.65 12.11 -6.45
CA SER A 69 -22.97 10.69 -6.70
C SER A 69 -22.00 9.99 -7.65
N GLY A 70 -21.18 10.73 -8.41
CA GLY A 70 -20.17 10.18 -9.33
C GLY A 70 -18.83 9.87 -8.67
N GLY A 71 -18.74 9.96 -7.34
CA GLY A 71 -17.55 9.52 -6.61
C GLY A 71 -17.43 7.99 -6.63
N LEU A 72 -16.23 7.48 -6.88
CA LEU A 72 -15.93 6.06 -7.06
C LEU A 72 -16.54 5.16 -5.98
N ALA A 73 -16.42 5.50 -4.70
CA ALA A 73 -17.04 4.73 -3.62
C ALA A 73 -18.57 4.60 -3.78
N LYS A 74 -19.26 5.69 -4.12
CA LYS A 74 -20.72 5.70 -4.27
C LYS A 74 -21.17 4.98 -5.53
N GLU A 75 -20.45 5.11 -6.63
CA GLU A 75 -20.70 4.33 -7.85
C GLU A 75 -20.59 2.83 -7.61
N ARG A 76 -19.72 2.44 -6.67
CA ARG A 76 -19.58 1.05 -6.22
C ARG A 76 -20.51 0.65 -5.07
N GLY A 77 -21.43 1.53 -4.66
CA GLY A 77 -22.42 1.24 -3.62
C GLY A 77 -21.91 1.39 -2.18
N PHE A 78 -20.75 1.99 -1.96
CA PHE A 78 -20.16 2.19 -0.65
C PHE A 78 -20.37 3.61 -0.12
N ARG A 79 -20.63 3.72 1.18
CA ARG A 79 -20.80 5.00 1.88
C ARG A 79 -19.53 5.84 2.02
N SER A 80 -18.35 5.24 1.82
CA SER A 80 -17.06 5.92 1.95
C SER A 80 -15.94 5.14 1.22
N PRO A 81 -14.83 5.79 0.84
CA PRO A 81 -13.66 5.10 0.27
C PRO A 81 -13.08 4.05 1.23
N ALA A 82 -13.03 4.32 2.53
CA ALA A 82 -12.56 3.34 3.52
C ALA A 82 -13.46 2.09 3.58
N ALA A 83 -14.77 2.24 3.39
CA ALA A 83 -15.68 1.09 3.32
C ALA A 83 -15.46 0.26 2.04
N LEU A 84 -15.23 0.92 0.90
CA LEU A 84 -14.87 0.25 -0.36
C LEU A 84 -13.57 -0.55 -0.21
N ILE A 85 -12.51 0.07 0.33
CA ILE A 85 -11.20 -0.57 0.51
C ILE A 85 -11.34 -1.78 1.44
N ALA A 86 -11.94 -1.61 2.62
CA ALA A 86 -12.11 -2.69 3.59
C ALA A 86 -12.89 -3.89 3.01
N ALA A 87 -13.96 -3.63 2.26
CA ALA A 87 -14.73 -4.67 1.59
C ALA A 87 -13.92 -5.42 0.52
N THR A 88 -13.01 -4.73 -0.16
CA THR A 88 -12.18 -5.32 -1.22
C THR A 88 -11.03 -6.13 -0.64
N THR A 89 -10.40 -5.66 0.44
CA THR A 89 -9.19 -6.27 1.01
C THR A 89 -9.50 -7.26 2.13
N GLY A 90 -10.76 -7.39 2.56
CA GLY A 90 -11.17 -8.21 3.69
C GLY A 90 -10.72 -7.66 5.06
N GLY A 91 -10.25 -6.41 5.10
CA GLY A 91 -9.74 -5.75 6.31
C GLY A 91 -10.84 -4.99 7.07
N SER A 92 -10.44 -4.35 8.17
CA SER A 92 -11.35 -3.46 8.89
C SER A 92 -11.44 -2.09 8.20
N THR A 93 -12.59 -1.42 8.35
CA THR A 93 -12.76 -0.03 7.91
C THR A 93 -11.80 0.94 8.61
N GLY A 94 -11.42 0.63 9.85
CA GLY A 94 -10.43 1.41 10.61
C GLY A 94 -9.03 1.34 9.99
N ASP A 95 -8.58 0.14 9.59
CA ASP A 95 -7.28 -0.03 8.92
C ASP A 95 -7.27 0.64 7.55
N ALA A 96 -8.37 0.49 6.78
CA ALA A 96 -8.55 1.17 5.52
C ALA A 96 -8.50 2.71 5.67
N ALA A 97 -9.15 3.26 6.70
CA ALA A 97 -9.10 4.70 6.97
C ALA A 97 -7.69 5.18 7.33
N ARG A 98 -6.89 4.37 8.05
CA ARG A 98 -5.48 4.68 8.33
C ARG A 98 -4.65 4.69 7.05
N LEU A 99 -4.84 3.73 6.16
CA LEU A 99 -4.16 3.70 4.86
C LEU A 99 -4.47 4.95 4.03
N VAL A 100 -5.74 5.35 3.95
CA VAL A 100 -6.15 6.61 3.30
C VAL A 100 -5.43 7.80 3.93
N THR A 101 -5.47 7.90 5.27
CA THR A 101 -4.85 9.02 6.00
C THR A 101 -3.36 9.11 5.74
N VAL A 102 -2.64 7.99 5.80
CA VAL A 102 -1.20 7.93 5.53
C VAL A 102 -0.91 8.31 4.09
N GLY A 103 -1.64 7.73 3.13
CA GLY A 103 -1.45 8.01 1.71
C GLY A 103 -1.71 9.46 1.34
N GLU A 104 -2.77 10.08 1.87
CA GLU A 104 -3.05 11.51 1.67
C GLU A 104 -1.97 12.40 2.29
N ALA A 105 -1.40 11.99 3.43
CA ALA A 105 -0.34 12.73 4.10
C ALA A 105 1.02 12.64 3.37
N THR A 106 1.30 11.52 2.71
CA THR A 106 2.55 11.28 1.96
C THR A 106 2.46 11.62 0.48
N ALA A 107 1.25 11.81 -0.06
CA ALA A 107 1.05 12.20 -1.45
C ALA A 107 1.80 13.51 -1.78
N PRO A 108 2.43 13.61 -2.97
CA PRO A 108 2.97 14.87 -3.46
C PRO A 108 1.90 15.95 -3.41
N ARG A 109 2.26 17.12 -2.88
CA ARG A 109 1.34 18.25 -2.87
C ARG A 109 1.36 18.88 -4.24
N ALA A 110 0.29 19.58 -4.59
CA ALA A 110 0.30 20.45 -5.76
C ALA A 110 0.05 21.88 -5.32
N ASN A 111 0.70 22.85 -5.97
CA ASN A 111 0.33 24.26 -5.81
C ASN A 111 -1.00 24.53 -6.55
N LEU A 112 -1.50 25.77 -6.47
CA LEU A 112 -2.74 26.17 -7.14
C LEU A 112 -2.66 26.10 -8.68
N LEU A 113 -1.46 25.97 -9.24
CA LEU A 113 -1.19 25.80 -10.66
C LEU A 113 -1.01 24.32 -11.06
N GLY A 114 -1.13 23.39 -10.12
CA GLY A 114 -0.99 21.95 -10.34
C GLY A 114 0.45 21.43 -10.31
N GLU A 115 1.44 22.27 -10.01
CA GLU A 115 2.84 21.87 -9.95
C GLU A 115 3.14 21.10 -8.67
N ALA A 116 3.90 20.01 -8.79
CA ALA A 116 4.29 19.18 -7.66
C ALA A 116 5.14 19.95 -6.64
N LEU A 117 4.62 20.13 -5.44
CA LEU A 117 5.30 20.60 -4.25
C LEU A 117 5.86 19.40 -3.48
N PRO A 118 7.07 19.51 -2.91
CA PRO A 118 7.65 18.46 -2.08
C PRO A 118 6.74 18.13 -0.88
N PRO A 119 6.76 16.88 -0.39
CA PRO A 119 5.97 16.47 0.77
C PRO A 119 6.35 17.28 2.02
N ARG A 120 5.38 17.51 2.93
CA ARG A 120 5.58 18.31 4.17
C ARG A 120 6.64 17.74 5.09
N TYR A 121 6.79 16.42 5.06
CA TYR A 121 7.70 15.66 5.88
C TYR A 121 8.48 14.73 4.95
N ARG A 122 9.80 14.78 5.03
CA ARG A 122 10.70 13.90 4.29
C ARG A 122 10.83 12.60 5.09
N VAL A 123 10.55 11.46 4.47
CA VAL A 123 10.76 10.12 5.06
C VAL A 123 12.20 9.68 4.82
#